data_AF-A0A552EAX4-F1
#
_entry.id   AF-A0A552EAX4-F1
#
_cell.length_a   1.000
_cell.length_b   1.000
_cell.length_c   1.000
_cell.angle_alpha   90.00
_cell.angle_beta   90.00
_cell.angle_gamma   90.00
#
_symmetry.space_group_name_H-M   'P 1'
#
loop_
_entity.id
_entity.type
_entity.pdbx_description
1 polymer ?
#
loop_
_entity_poly.entity_id
_entity_poly.type
_entity_poly.pdbx_seq_one_letter_code
_entity_poly.pdbx_strand_id
1 'polypeptide(L)'
;LADSSVKMHIRIRDYPEKLATAFVLSDGVADSNYLSGFVNLIGFDFYFNGKSAIEIYAEVREDDFFKPEIINQVWQHFPKSALKPLQASSLFFTGLSKANNNPVLYYHLKNKQDLANYFKLNDTAQRVHSFYQHQDTLPEMWVATAQQELEKTRIENVRLYYYKYFGME
;
A
#
# COMPACT_ATOMS: atom_id res chain seq x y z
N LEU A 1 5.19 -15.58 -19.91
CA LEU A 1 6.42 -15.63 -19.10
C LEU A 1 7.05 -14.26 -18.91
N ALA A 2 7.24 -13.47 -19.97
CA ALA A 2 7.92 -12.17 -19.87
C ALA A 2 7.36 -11.21 -18.81
N ASP A 3 6.04 -11.19 -18.60
CA ASP A 3 5.37 -10.33 -17.61
C ASP A 3 5.28 -10.94 -16.21
N SER A 4 5.79 -12.17 -16.01
CA SER A 4 5.91 -12.78 -14.70
C SER A 4 7.06 -12.15 -13.92
N SER A 5 6.92 -12.05 -12.60
CA SER A 5 7.91 -11.43 -11.72
C SER A 5 8.10 -12.18 -10.40
N VAL A 6 9.34 -12.20 -9.90
CA VAL A 6 9.64 -12.51 -8.50
C VAL A 6 9.59 -11.21 -7.69
N LYS A 7 9.02 -11.25 -6.48
CA LYS A 7 8.86 -10.08 -5.60
C LYS A 7 9.60 -10.29 -4.29
N MET A 8 10.28 -9.25 -3.82
CA MET A 8 10.96 -9.23 -2.52
C MET A 8 10.64 -7.92 -1.80
N HIS A 9 10.38 -7.99 -0.50
CA HIS A 9 10.19 -6.80 0.33
C HIS A 9 11.14 -6.86 1.53
N ILE A 10 11.81 -5.75 1.82
CA ILE A 10 12.74 -5.61 2.93
C ILE A 10 12.28 -4.43 3.77
N ARG A 11 11.94 -4.70 5.04
CA ARG A 11 11.64 -3.66 6.02
C ARG A 11 12.89 -3.37 6.83
N ILE A 12 13.29 -2.10 6.88
CA ILE A 12 14.43 -1.61 7.66
C ILE A 12 13.95 -0.58 8.67
N ARG A 13 14.68 -0.47 9.78
CA ARG A 13 14.40 0.50 10.85
C ARG A 13 15.71 1.11 11.29
N ASP A 14 15.71 2.42 11.54
CA ASP A 14 16.87 3.18 12.03
C ASP A 14 18.13 2.98 11.16
N TYR A 15 17.94 2.87 9.84
CA TYR A 15 19.01 2.56 8.87
C TYR A 15 19.09 3.61 7.73
N PRO A 16 19.47 4.86 8.05
CA PRO A 16 19.44 5.98 7.09
C PRO A 16 20.33 5.77 5.86
N GLU A 17 21.47 5.09 6.01
CA GLU A 17 22.38 4.78 4.89
C GLU A 17 21.68 3.95 3.79
N LYS A 18 20.88 2.93 4.18
CA LYS A 18 20.17 2.08 3.22
C LYS A 18 18.93 2.74 2.67
N LEU A 19 18.29 3.64 3.42
CA LEU A 19 17.23 4.49 2.89
C LEU A 19 17.76 5.42 1.79
N ALA A 20 18.89 6.10 2.02
CA ALA A 20 19.53 6.94 1.01
C ALA A 20 19.90 6.14 -0.24
N THR A 21 20.44 4.92 -0.07
CA THR A 21 20.71 4.01 -1.19
C THR A 21 19.45 3.66 -1.97
N ALA A 22 18.35 3.33 -1.28
CA ALA A 22 17.08 2.98 -1.90
C ALA A 22 16.48 4.17 -2.67
N PHE A 23 16.63 5.41 -2.17
CA PHE A 23 16.15 6.60 -2.87
C PHE A 23 16.92 6.87 -4.16
N VAL A 24 18.25 6.73 -4.13
CA VAL A 24 19.08 6.81 -5.34
C VAL A 24 18.68 5.73 -6.35
N LEU A 25 18.47 4.49 -5.91
CA LEU A 25 18.04 3.39 -6.79
C LEU A 25 16.62 3.58 -7.33
N SER A 26 15.77 4.34 -6.64
CA SER A 26 14.45 4.75 -7.14
C SER A 26 14.51 5.89 -8.15
N ASP A 27 15.71 6.24 -8.62
CA ASP A 27 16.03 7.37 -9.49
C ASP A 27 15.47 8.70 -8.94
N GLY A 28 15.58 8.91 -7.63
CA GLY A 28 15.22 10.15 -6.97
C GLY A 28 13.71 10.43 -6.83
N VAL A 29 12.83 9.49 -7.19
CA VAL A 29 11.37 9.64 -6.98
C VAL A 29 11.02 9.92 -5.52
N ALA A 30 11.85 9.42 -4.59
CA ALA A 30 11.70 9.62 -3.15
C ALA A 30 12.58 10.74 -2.57
N ASP A 31 13.64 11.19 -3.25
CA ASP A 31 14.68 12.09 -2.67
C ASP A 31 14.17 13.51 -2.36
N SER A 32 13.19 14.00 -3.12
CA SER A 32 12.55 15.32 -2.90
C SER A 32 11.12 15.21 -2.39
N ASN A 33 10.68 14.00 -2.06
CA ASN A 33 9.33 13.78 -1.59
C ASN A 33 9.23 14.17 -0.11
N TYR A 34 8.19 14.93 0.24
CA TYR A 34 7.84 15.30 1.61
C TYR A 34 7.58 14.07 2.52
N LEU A 35 7.50 12.88 1.93
CA LEU A 35 7.29 11.60 2.60
C LEU A 35 8.57 10.79 2.90
N SER A 36 9.76 11.29 2.56
CA SER A 36 11.03 10.57 2.77
C SER A 36 11.27 10.14 4.23
N GLY A 37 10.85 10.96 5.19
CA GLY A 37 10.94 10.66 6.63
C GLY A 37 10.02 9.54 7.13
N PHE A 38 9.15 9.01 6.27
CA PHE A 38 8.15 7.98 6.61
C PHE A 38 8.50 6.61 6.02
N VAL A 39 9.65 6.44 5.38
CA VAL A 39 9.97 5.22 4.65
C VAL A 39 10.62 4.18 5.56
N ASN A 40 9.99 3.00 5.63
CA ASN A 40 10.56 1.82 6.33
C ASN A 40 10.54 0.54 5.48
N LEU A 41 9.82 0.51 4.36
CA LEU A 41 9.66 -0.67 3.52
C LEU A 41 10.13 -0.40 2.09
N ILE A 42 10.91 -1.33 1.54
CA ILE A 42 11.45 -1.28 0.19
C ILE A 42 11.03 -2.56 -0.54
N GLY A 43 10.41 -2.40 -1.71
CA GLY A 43 9.99 -3.49 -2.59
C GLY A 43 10.87 -3.60 -3.82
N PHE A 44 11.11 -4.83 -4.27
CA PHE A 44 11.84 -5.16 -5.48
C PHE A 44 11.04 -6.14 -6.32
N ASP A 45 10.88 -5.81 -7.60
CA ASP A 45 10.26 -6.66 -8.61
C ASP A 45 11.31 -7.07 -9.64
N PHE A 46 11.42 -8.38 -9.90
CA PHE A 46 12.35 -8.98 -10.84
C PHE A 46 11.57 -9.69 -11.94
N TYR A 47 11.38 -9.01 -13.08
CA TYR A 47 10.64 -9.54 -14.22
C TYR A 47 11.47 -10.55 -15.01
N PHE A 48 10.81 -11.57 -15.57
CA PHE A 48 11.48 -12.63 -16.32
C PHE A 48 12.01 -12.17 -17.68
N ASN A 49 11.64 -10.97 -18.13
CA ASN A 49 12.22 -10.31 -19.29
C ASN A 49 13.54 -9.56 -19.00
N GLY A 50 14.09 -9.68 -17.78
CA GLY A 50 15.34 -9.05 -17.37
C GLY A 50 15.21 -7.62 -16.83
N LYS A 51 14.00 -7.05 -16.83
CA LYS A 51 13.74 -5.76 -16.17
C LYS A 51 13.60 -5.94 -14.66
N SER A 52 14.00 -4.92 -13.90
CA SER A 52 13.74 -4.84 -12.47
C SER A 52 13.16 -3.49 -12.09
N ALA A 53 12.38 -3.47 -11.01
CA ALA A 53 11.85 -2.25 -10.45
C ALA A 53 12.03 -2.23 -8.93
N ILE A 54 12.21 -1.03 -8.39
CA ILE A 54 12.21 -0.75 -6.95
C ILE A 54 10.99 0.13 -6.62
N GLU A 55 10.37 -0.12 -5.48
CA GLU A 55 9.29 0.69 -4.92
C GLU A 55 9.61 1.06 -3.49
N ILE A 56 9.39 2.32 -3.15
CA ILE A 56 9.61 2.89 -1.83
C ILE A 56 8.25 3.13 -1.19
N TYR A 57 8.03 2.59 0.01
CA TYR A 57 6.76 2.74 0.71
C TYR A 57 6.93 3.66 1.91
N ALA A 58 6.30 4.83 1.83
CA ALA A 58 6.15 5.73 2.97
C ALA A 58 4.94 5.29 3.81
N GLU A 59 5.12 5.18 5.12
CA GLU A 59 4.15 4.61 6.05
C GLU A 59 3.70 5.55 7.16
N VAL A 60 2.43 5.49 7.50
CA VAL A 60 1.86 6.13 8.70
C VAL A 60 1.08 5.09 9.49
N ARG A 61 1.36 4.99 10.79
CA ARG A 61 0.68 4.06 11.70
C ARG A 61 -0.57 4.71 12.30
N GLU A 62 -1.51 3.88 12.73
CA GLU A 62 -2.78 4.34 13.30
C GLU A 62 -2.62 5.34 14.45
N ASP A 63 -1.71 5.08 15.38
CA ASP A 63 -1.44 5.95 16.54
C ASP A 63 -1.04 7.38 16.13
N ASP A 64 -0.58 7.56 14.89
CA ASP A 64 -0.14 8.82 14.33
C ASP A 64 -1.19 9.49 13.42
N PHE A 65 -2.26 8.79 13.02
CA PHE A 65 -3.23 9.28 12.01
C PHE A 65 -3.84 10.65 12.33
N PHE A 66 -4.11 10.92 13.60
CA PHE A 66 -4.78 12.15 14.04
C PHE A 66 -3.82 13.20 14.62
N LYS A 67 -2.51 12.95 14.58
CA LYS A 67 -1.53 13.90 15.07
C LYS A 67 -1.47 15.13 14.13
N PRO A 68 -1.50 16.37 14.66
CA PRO A 68 -1.51 17.58 13.83
C PRO A 68 -0.35 17.64 12.83
N GLU A 69 0.83 17.17 13.22
CA GLU A 69 2.01 17.10 12.35
C GLU A 69 1.78 16.18 11.15
N ILE A 70 1.12 15.04 11.32
CA ILE A 70 0.81 14.11 10.22
C ILE A 70 -0.27 14.68 9.31
N ILE A 71 -1.28 15.34 9.88
CA ILE A 71 -2.31 16.02 9.08
C ILE A 71 -1.65 17.05 8.15
N ASN A 72 -0.74 17.86 8.70
CA ASN A 72 -0.05 18.91 7.97
C ASN A 72 1.05 18.37 7.04
N GLN A 73 1.72 17.27 7.35
CA GLN A 73 2.80 16.75 6.50
C GLN A 73 2.29 15.78 5.45
N VAL A 74 1.23 15.03 5.72
CA VAL A 74 0.78 13.91 4.89
C VAL A 74 -0.63 14.15 4.37
N TRP A 75 -1.62 14.23 5.26
CA TRP A 75 -3.03 14.15 4.85
C TRP A 75 -3.53 15.35 4.07
N GLN A 76 -2.96 16.55 4.26
CA GLN A 76 -3.32 17.73 3.48
C GLN A 76 -3.08 17.56 1.96
N HIS A 77 -2.23 16.61 1.57
CA HIS A 77 -1.89 16.35 0.17
C HIS A 77 -2.80 15.30 -0.49
N PHE A 78 -3.72 14.69 0.27
CA PHE A 78 -4.63 13.66 -0.23
C PHE A 78 -6.08 14.17 -0.28
N PRO A 79 -6.87 13.75 -1.28
CA PRO A 79 -8.29 14.06 -1.31
C PRO A 79 -9.02 13.37 -0.15
N LYS A 80 -10.15 13.93 0.27
CA LYS A 80 -10.98 13.36 1.36
C LYS A 80 -11.39 11.90 1.09
N SER A 81 -11.57 11.51 -0.17
CA SER A 81 -11.87 10.13 -0.58
C SER A 81 -10.79 9.15 -0.14
N ALA A 82 -9.52 9.54 -0.26
CA ALA A 82 -8.36 8.74 0.14
C ALA A 82 -8.22 8.61 1.67
N LEU A 83 -8.79 9.53 2.45
CA LEU A 83 -8.70 9.53 3.90
C LEU A 83 -9.80 8.70 4.58
N LYS A 84 -10.94 8.48 3.91
CA LYS A 84 -12.07 7.74 4.49
C LYS A 84 -11.71 6.33 5.00
N PRO A 85 -10.97 5.50 4.23
CA PRO A 85 -10.66 4.14 4.67
C PRO A 85 -9.72 4.07 5.90
N LEU A 86 -9.06 5.18 6.27
CA LEU A 86 -8.20 5.22 7.47
C LEU A 86 -8.98 4.86 8.75
N GLN A 87 -10.29 5.12 8.79
CA GLN A 87 -11.16 4.79 9.94
C GLN A 87 -11.19 3.30 10.28
N ALA A 88 -10.99 2.42 9.29
CA ALA A 88 -10.94 0.96 9.47
C ALA A 88 -9.53 0.39 9.28
N SER A 89 -8.53 1.25 9.14
CA SER A 89 -7.15 0.85 8.88
C SER A 89 -6.29 0.95 10.14
N SER A 90 -5.30 0.06 10.26
CA SER A 90 -4.25 0.14 11.30
C SER A 90 -2.92 0.70 10.78
N LEU A 91 -2.75 0.74 9.45
CA LEU A 91 -1.54 1.18 8.77
C LEU A 91 -1.91 1.67 7.37
N PHE A 92 -1.24 2.72 6.92
CA PHE A 92 -1.37 3.27 5.57
C PHE A 92 0.01 3.36 4.92
N PHE A 93 0.12 2.91 3.66
CA PHE A 93 1.28 3.21 2.83
C PHE A 93 0.89 4.01 1.57
N THR A 94 1.83 4.78 1.06
CA THR A 94 1.85 5.15 -0.37
C THR A 94 3.10 4.60 -1.04
N GLY A 95 2.90 3.90 -2.15
CA GLY A 95 3.97 3.32 -2.97
C GLY A 95 4.48 4.34 -3.99
N LEU A 96 5.77 4.65 -3.89
CA LEU A 96 6.49 5.59 -4.76
C LEU A 96 7.44 4.78 -5.65
N SER A 97 7.13 4.72 -6.95
CA SER A 97 7.96 4.05 -7.95
C SER A 97 7.76 4.66 -9.33
N LYS A 98 8.81 4.69 -10.16
CA LYS A 98 8.70 5.02 -11.58
C LYS A 98 7.83 4.05 -12.37
N ALA A 99 7.68 2.81 -11.89
CA ALA A 99 6.83 1.83 -12.53
C ALA A 99 5.32 2.16 -12.39
N ASN A 100 4.97 3.07 -11.46
CA ASN A 100 3.60 3.46 -11.20
C ASN A 100 3.26 4.77 -11.92
N ASN A 101 2.23 4.75 -12.79
CA ASN A 101 1.74 5.97 -13.44
C ASN A 101 1.11 6.97 -12.43
N ASN A 102 0.60 6.46 -11.31
CA ASN A 102 0.01 7.23 -10.22
C ASN A 102 0.40 6.58 -8.89
N PRO A 103 0.56 7.35 -7.79
CA PRO A 103 0.79 6.77 -6.47
C PRO A 103 -0.29 5.74 -6.11
N VAL A 104 0.15 4.57 -5.69
CA VAL A 104 -0.74 3.51 -5.21
C VAL A 104 -0.85 3.65 -3.69
N LEU A 105 -2.09 3.76 -3.22
CA LEU A 105 -2.41 3.88 -1.80
C LEU A 105 -2.74 2.50 -1.26
N TYR A 106 -2.14 2.15 -0.12
CA TYR A 106 -2.31 0.87 0.54
C TYR A 106 -2.93 1.09 1.92
N TYR A 107 -3.97 0.33 2.22
CA TYR A 107 -4.72 0.38 3.47
C TYR A 107 -4.69 -0.99 4.14
N HIS A 108 -4.18 -1.06 5.37
CA HIS A 108 -4.21 -2.29 6.17
C HIS A 108 -5.49 -2.32 7.00
N LEU A 109 -6.54 -2.89 6.44
CA LEU A 109 -7.84 -3.02 7.10
C LEU A 109 -7.72 -3.99 8.27
N LYS A 110 -8.24 -3.59 9.43
CA LYS A 110 -8.25 -4.42 10.65
C LYS A 110 -9.16 -5.63 10.51
N ASN A 111 -10.26 -5.48 9.77
CA ASN A 111 -11.19 -6.55 9.46
C ASN A 111 -11.49 -6.56 7.96
N LYS A 112 -11.31 -7.70 7.31
CA LYS A 112 -11.61 -7.89 5.89
C LYS A 112 -13.07 -7.63 5.55
N GLN A 113 -13.97 -7.81 6.51
CA GLN A 113 -15.41 -7.54 6.41
C GLN A 113 -15.70 -6.08 6.08
N ASP A 114 -14.84 -5.15 6.49
CA ASP A 114 -15.04 -3.72 6.28
C ASP A 114 -14.75 -3.26 4.84
N LEU A 115 -14.16 -4.11 4.00
CA LEU A 115 -13.76 -3.75 2.63
C LEU A 115 -14.89 -3.07 1.84
N ALA A 116 -16.07 -3.68 1.78
CA ALA A 116 -17.20 -3.17 1.01
C ALA A 116 -17.83 -1.89 1.60
N ASN A 117 -17.55 -1.57 2.87
CA ASN A 117 -18.03 -0.34 3.51
C ASN A 117 -17.23 0.90 3.03
N TYR A 118 -15.97 0.72 2.67
CA TYR A 118 -15.05 1.81 2.33
C TYR A 118 -14.65 1.82 0.84
N PHE A 119 -14.68 0.68 0.15
CA PHE A 119 -14.25 0.54 -1.23
C PHE A 119 -15.42 0.11 -2.12
N LYS A 120 -15.73 0.91 -3.14
CA LYS A 120 -16.82 0.64 -4.08
C LYS A 120 -16.35 -0.36 -5.15
N LEU A 121 -16.36 -1.64 -4.81
CA LEU A 121 -15.79 -2.71 -5.64
C LEU A 121 -16.56 -2.90 -6.97
N ASN A 122 -15.85 -3.29 -8.03
CA ASN A 122 -16.47 -3.92 -9.19
C ASN A 122 -16.77 -5.40 -8.94
N ASP A 123 -17.50 -6.03 -9.86
CA ASP A 123 -18.00 -7.40 -9.70
C ASP A 123 -16.85 -8.43 -9.53
N THR A 124 -15.72 -8.21 -10.20
CA THR A 124 -14.55 -9.08 -10.07
C THR A 124 -13.93 -9.00 -8.68
N ALA A 125 -13.73 -7.78 -8.16
CA ALA A 125 -13.21 -7.61 -6.80
C ALA A 125 -14.21 -8.10 -5.75
N GLN A 126 -15.51 -7.89 -5.97
CA GLN A 126 -16.56 -8.41 -5.10
C GLN A 126 -16.56 -9.95 -5.04
N ARG A 127 -16.34 -10.62 -6.17
CA ARG A 127 -16.22 -12.09 -6.21
C ARG A 127 -15.08 -12.60 -5.33
N VAL A 128 -13.90 -11.95 -5.39
CA VAL A 128 -12.74 -12.29 -4.55
C VAL A 128 -13.07 -12.04 -3.07
N HIS A 129 -13.67 -10.89 -2.77
CA HIS A 129 -14.07 -10.54 -1.41
C HIS A 129 -15.03 -11.57 -0.81
N SER A 130 -16.09 -11.93 -1.55
CA SER A 130 -17.08 -12.93 -1.13
C SER A 130 -16.47 -14.31 -0.88
N PHE A 131 -15.46 -14.72 -1.66
CA PHE A 131 -14.75 -15.98 -1.42
C PHE A 131 -14.05 -16.00 -0.05
N TYR A 132 -13.37 -14.92 0.32
CA TYR A 132 -12.58 -14.83 1.56
C TYR A 132 -13.38 -14.55 2.82
N GLN A 133 -14.66 -14.16 2.72
CA GLN A 133 -15.49 -13.82 3.88
C GLN A 133 -15.56 -14.93 4.95
N HIS A 134 -15.54 -16.19 4.52
CA HIS A 134 -15.71 -17.35 5.38
C HIS A 134 -14.47 -18.28 5.39
N GLN A 135 -13.35 -17.83 4.83
CA GLN A 135 -12.12 -18.62 4.84
C GLN A 135 -11.41 -18.46 6.18
N ASP A 136 -10.85 -19.56 6.67
CA ASP A 136 -9.96 -19.58 7.84
C ASP A 136 -8.64 -18.87 7.51
N THR A 137 -8.65 -17.56 7.67
CA THR A 137 -7.61 -16.58 7.36
C THR A 137 -7.62 -15.51 8.44
N LEU A 138 -6.52 -14.78 8.57
CA LEU A 138 -6.44 -13.66 9.51
C LEU A 138 -7.55 -12.63 9.23
N PRO A 139 -8.03 -11.91 10.26
CA PRO A 139 -9.05 -10.89 10.08
C PRO A 139 -8.55 -9.73 9.20
N GLU A 140 -7.29 -9.36 9.31
CA GLU A 140 -6.70 -8.25 8.57
C GLU A 140 -6.49 -8.54 7.07
N MET A 141 -6.50 -7.47 6.28
CA MET A 141 -6.16 -7.53 4.86
C MET A 141 -5.52 -6.24 4.39
N TRP A 142 -4.74 -6.30 3.31
CA TRP A 142 -4.31 -5.09 2.60
C TRP A 142 -5.19 -4.85 1.38
N VAL A 143 -5.50 -3.57 1.15
CA VAL A 143 -6.18 -3.08 -0.04
C VAL A 143 -5.28 -2.07 -0.71
N ALA A 144 -4.99 -2.24 -1.99
CA ALA A 144 -4.21 -1.27 -2.75
C ALA A 144 -4.95 -0.79 -3.99
N THR A 145 -4.99 0.52 -4.19
CA THR A 145 -5.58 1.12 -5.38
C THR A 145 -4.95 2.47 -5.69
N ALA A 146 -5.01 2.92 -6.93
CA ALA A 146 -4.55 4.26 -7.28
C ALA A 146 -5.50 5.31 -6.68
N GLN A 147 -4.97 6.45 -6.25
CA GLN A 147 -5.78 7.53 -5.64
C GLN A 147 -7.04 7.87 -6.45
N GLN A 148 -6.90 8.00 -7.76
CA GLN A 148 -7.99 8.35 -8.69
C GLN A 148 -9.15 7.34 -8.68
N GLU A 149 -8.92 6.07 -8.32
CA GLU A 149 -10.00 5.08 -8.25
C GLU A 149 -10.96 5.35 -7.09
N LEU A 150 -10.46 5.94 -5.99
CA LEU A 150 -11.26 6.27 -4.80
C LEU A 150 -12.23 7.43 -5.03
N GLU A 151 -12.00 8.22 -6.09
CA GLU A 151 -12.89 9.32 -6.48
C GLU A 151 -14.01 8.87 -7.43
N LYS A 152 -13.89 7.67 -8.00
CA LYS A 152 -14.88 7.13 -8.93
C LYS A 152 -16.15 6.68 -8.20
N THR A 153 -17.21 6.50 -8.99
CA THR A 153 -18.44 5.85 -8.53
C THR A 153 -18.24 4.35 -8.29
N ARG A 154 -17.27 3.73 -8.95
CA ARG A 154 -16.85 2.34 -8.79
C ARG A 154 -15.36 2.20 -9.09
N ILE A 155 -14.66 1.41 -8.29
CA ILE A 155 -13.24 1.08 -8.45
C ILE A 155 -13.12 -0.02 -9.50
N GLU A 156 -12.35 0.25 -10.55
CA GLU A 156 -12.09 -0.72 -11.61
C GLU A 156 -10.73 -1.42 -11.44
N ASN A 157 -9.78 -0.75 -10.80
CA ASN A 157 -8.43 -1.28 -10.56
C ASN A 157 -8.12 -1.35 -9.06
N VAL A 158 -8.06 -2.56 -8.52
CA VAL A 158 -7.76 -2.81 -7.10
C VAL A 158 -6.93 -4.08 -6.93
N ARG A 159 -6.08 -4.09 -5.90
CA ARG A 159 -5.32 -5.25 -5.44
C ARG A 159 -5.78 -5.59 -4.03
N LEU A 160 -6.11 -6.87 -3.80
CA LEU A 160 -6.60 -7.37 -2.52
C LEU A 160 -5.62 -8.44 -2.01
N TYR A 161 -5.12 -8.28 -0.78
CA TYR A 161 -4.14 -9.19 -0.19
C TYR A 161 -4.69 -9.74 1.13
N TYR A 162 -4.75 -11.07 1.22
CA TYR A 162 -5.23 -11.81 2.39
C TYR A 162 -4.08 -12.60 3.01
N TYR A 163 -4.17 -12.86 4.32
CA TYR A 163 -3.11 -13.48 5.08
C TYR A 163 -3.60 -14.71 5.84
N LYS A 164 -2.73 -15.71 5.95
CA LYS A 164 -2.87 -16.83 6.89
C LYS A 164 -1.52 -17.02 7.57
N TYR A 165 -1.52 -17.01 8.90
CA TYR A 165 -0.33 -17.28 9.69
C TYR A 165 -0.13 -18.79 9.84
N PHE A 166 1.12 -19.23 9.75
CA PHE A 166 1.53 -20.60 10.01
C PHE A 166 2.70 -20.54 11.00
N GLY A 167 2.43 -20.88 12.26
CA GLY A 167 3.42 -20.94 13.32
C GLY A 167 3.15 -22.14 14.23
N MET A 168 4.11 -22.50 15.07
CA MET A 168 3.86 -23.45 16.14
C MET A 168 3.07 -22.74 17.25
N GLU A 169 2.09 -23.43 17.82
CA GLU A 169 1.37 -23.01 19.03
C GLU A 169 2.29 -23.05 20.27
#